data_AF-A0A8S3EQJ9-F1
#
_entry.id   AF-A0A8S3EQJ9-F1
#
_cell.length_a   1.000
_cell.length_b   1.000
_cell.length_c   1.000
_cell.angle_alpha   90.00
_cell.angle_beta   90.00
_cell.angle_gamma   90.00
#
_symmetry.space_group_name_H-M   'P 1'
#
loop_
_entity.id
_entity.type
_entity.pdbx_description
1 polymer ?
#
loop_
_entity_poly.entity_id
_entity_poly.type
_entity_poly.pdbx_seq_one_letter_code
_entity_poly.pdbx_strand_id
1 'polypeptide(L)'
;GYGKNRAVQYSSGQFLCFQDADDLMCPNRIHEQYRVAINENDDAILIGSKYERIPEGSTDRYTQWANNLNQEQLYTQIYLAHGPTVIMPTWFCSRSWFDRLGGFDEIAKGHCEDLTFFFKHLRNGGRLHRVDKMLLYYRYHPEAATFSVHE
;
A
#
# COMPACT_ATOMS: atom_id res chain seq x y z
N GLY A 1 5.77 -7.88 -8.32
CA GLY A 1 5.78 -8.98 -7.34
C GLY A 1 7.18 -9.43 -7.01
N TYR A 2 7.86 -10.08 -7.97
CA TYR A 2 9.19 -10.70 -7.78
C TYR A 2 10.21 -9.82 -7.03
N GLY A 3 10.44 -8.58 -7.48
CA GLY A 3 11.40 -7.67 -6.83
C GLY A 3 11.07 -7.38 -5.37
N LYS A 4 9.81 -7.10 -5.05
CA LYS A 4 9.33 -6.87 -3.68
C LYS A 4 9.50 -8.13 -2.82
N ASN A 5 9.14 -9.31 -3.33
CA ASN A 5 9.34 -10.58 -2.63
C ASN A 5 10.82 -10.87 -2.33
N ARG A 6 11.72 -10.63 -3.29
CA ARG A 6 13.17 -10.78 -3.05
C ARG A 6 13.66 -9.81 -1.99
N ALA A 7 13.24 -8.54 -2.02
CA ALA A 7 13.59 -7.57 -0.98
C ALA A 7 13.11 -8.00 0.42
N VAL A 8 11.90 -8.58 0.52
CA VAL A 8 11.40 -9.14 1.77
C VAL A 8 12.28 -10.30 2.25
N GLN A 9 12.72 -11.19 1.35
CA GLN A 9 13.62 -12.30 1.70
C GLN A 9 15.00 -11.84 2.22
N TYR A 10 15.54 -10.75 1.68
CA TYR A 10 16.83 -10.20 2.12
C TYR A 10 16.74 -9.29 3.36
N SER A 11 15.54 -8.97 3.84
CA SER A 11 15.33 -8.15 5.04
C SER A 11 15.04 -9.03 6.26
N SER A 12 15.26 -8.47 7.46
CA SER A 12 15.10 -9.18 8.74
C SER A 12 14.13 -8.51 9.72
N GLY A 13 13.55 -7.36 9.36
CA GLY A 13 12.64 -6.61 10.23
C GLY A 13 11.33 -7.37 10.49
N GLN A 14 10.79 -7.22 11.70
CA GLN A 14 9.48 -7.78 12.10
C GLN A 14 8.32 -7.15 11.31
N PHE A 15 8.48 -5.88 10.93
CA PHE A 15 7.55 -5.16 10.08
C PHE A 15 8.18 -4.89 8.72
N LEU A 16 7.33 -4.85 7.70
CA LEU A 16 7.67 -4.51 6.33
C LEU A 16 7.12 -3.12 6.04
N CYS A 17 7.98 -2.23 5.54
CA CYS A 17 7.59 -0.91 5.02
C CYS A 17 7.94 -0.88 3.54
N PHE A 18 6.91 -0.82 2.68
CA PHE A 18 7.10 -0.81 1.24
C PHE A 18 7.39 0.61 0.74
N GLN A 19 8.23 0.72 -0.29
CA GLN A 19 8.63 1.97 -0.91
C GLN A 19 8.98 1.70 -2.36
N ASP A 20 8.34 2.41 -3.30
CA ASP A 20 8.74 2.37 -4.71
C ASP A 20 9.97 3.28 -4.90
N ALA A 21 10.83 2.91 -5.85
CA ALA A 21 12.17 3.51 -6.00
C ALA A 21 12.15 4.96 -6.51
N ASP A 22 11.05 5.38 -7.11
CA ASP A 22 10.78 6.69 -7.70
C ASP A 22 9.97 7.62 -6.79
N ASP A 23 9.45 7.10 -5.68
CA ASP A 23 8.71 7.84 -4.66
C ASP A 23 9.62 8.46 -3.58
N LEU A 24 9.09 9.45 -2.86
CA LEU A 24 9.78 10.06 -1.72
C LEU A 24 9.01 9.81 -0.42
N MET A 25 9.70 9.25 0.57
CA MET A 25 9.17 9.01 1.91
C MET A 25 9.30 10.25 2.79
N CYS A 26 8.23 10.62 3.51
CA CYS A 26 8.34 11.66 4.55
C CYS A 26 9.19 11.16 5.74
N PRO A 27 10.00 12.01 6.40
CA PRO A 27 10.93 11.60 7.45
C PRO A 27 10.30 10.83 8.63
N ASN A 28 9.03 11.11 8.94
CA ASN A 28 8.31 10.51 10.06
C ASN A 28 7.45 9.29 9.67
N ARG A 29 7.45 8.86 8.40
CA ARG A 29 6.55 7.79 7.90
C ARG A 29 6.64 6.52 8.74
N ILE A 30 7.85 5.98 8.88
CA ILE A 30 8.09 4.72 9.60
C ILE A 30 7.62 4.84 11.05
N HIS A 31 7.95 5.94 11.74
CA HIS A 31 7.56 6.16 13.14
C HIS A 31 6.04 6.19 13.32
N GLU A 32 5.32 6.93 12.47
CA GLU A 32 3.87 7.07 12.59
C GLU A 32 3.14 5.76 12.32
N GLN A 33 3.55 5.01 11.29
CA GLN A 33 2.93 3.73 10.95
C GLN A 33 3.28 2.64 11.96
N TYR A 34 4.53 2.60 12.44
CA TYR A 34 4.95 1.68 13.49
C TYR A 34 4.17 1.91 14.79
N ARG A 35 3.96 3.18 15.19
CA ARG A 35 3.16 3.50 16.38
C ARG A 35 1.75 2.94 16.30
N VAL A 36 1.11 3.00 15.13
CA VAL A 36 -0.20 2.37 14.90
C VAL A 36 -0.11 0.85 15.03
N ALA A 37 0.89 0.21 14.41
CA ALA A 37 1.06 -1.23 14.47
C ALA A 37 1.17 -1.76 15.91
N ILE A 38 1.95 -1.06 16.75
CA ILE A 38 2.11 -1.42 18.16
C ILE A 38 0.84 -1.17 18.97
N ASN A 39 0.15 -0.06 18.72
CA ASN A 39 -1.08 0.28 19.44
C ASN A 39 -2.24 -0.67 19.13
N GLU A 40 -2.38 -1.09 17.87
CA GLU A 40 -3.42 -2.01 17.43
C GLU A 40 -3.12 -3.45 17.87
N ASN A 41 -1.84 -3.81 18.02
CA ASN A 41 -1.38 -5.11 18.51
C ASN A 41 -2.03 -6.29 17.76
N ASP A 42 -2.11 -6.17 16.43
CA ASP A 42 -2.76 -7.12 15.54
C ASP A 42 -1.86 -7.34 14.32
N ASP A 43 -1.31 -8.54 14.18
CA ASP A 43 -0.44 -8.89 13.05
C ASP A 43 -1.17 -8.78 11.71
N ALA A 44 -2.49 -8.97 11.70
CA ALA A 44 -3.30 -8.97 10.48
C ALA A 44 -3.68 -7.56 9.98
N ILE A 45 -3.07 -6.50 10.52
CA ILE A 45 -3.30 -5.13 10.11
C ILE A 45 -2.38 -4.69 8.95
N LEU A 46 -2.97 -4.07 7.93
CA LEU A 46 -2.28 -3.38 6.86
C LEU A 46 -2.47 -1.87 7.04
N ILE A 47 -1.37 -1.17 7.26
CA ILE A 47 -1.36 0.25 7.60
C ILE A 47 -0.90 1.05 6.39
N GLY A 48 -1.67 2.04 6.00
CA GLY A 48 -1.30 3.03 4.99
C GLY A 48 -1.15 4.43 5.55
N SER A 49 -1.09 5.40 4.65
CA SER A 49 -1.10 6.82 4.97
C SER A 49 -1.85 7.61 3.91
N LYS A 50 -2.10 8.90 4.17
CA LYS A 50 -2.37 9.83 3.09
C LYS A 50 -1.09 10.05 2.26
N TYR A 51 -1.26 10.46 1.02
CA TYR A 51 -0.16 10.71 0.09
C TYR A 51 -0.45 11.92 -0.81
N GLU A 52 0.59 12.51 -1.35
CA GLU A 52 0.53 13.56 -2.36
C GLU A 52 1.16 13.06 -3.66
N ARG A 53 0.76 13.58 -4.82
CA ARG A 53 1.35 13.20 -6.09
C ARG A 53 2.25 14.30 -6.64
N ILE A 54 3.35 13.89 -7.28
CA ILE A 54 4.29 14.77 -7.95
C ILE A 54 4.36 14.36 -9.43
N PRO A 55 4.06 15.25 -10.39
CA PRO A 55 3.65 16.65 -10.19
C PRO A 55 2.24 16.74 -9.59
N GLU A 56 1.97 17.86 -8.90
CA GLU A 56 0.63 18.23 -8.44
C GLU A 56 -0.35 18.23 -9.62
N GLY A 57 -1.61 17.86 -9.39
CA GLY A 57 -2.59 17.71 -10.48
C GLY A 57 -2.75 16.27 -11.00
N SER A 58 -1.79 15.40 -10.70
CA SER A 58 -1.79 14.03 -11.23
C SER A 58 -2.90 13.19 -10.60
N THR A 59 -3.90 12.78 -11.38
CA THR A 59 -5.03 11.95 -10.91
C THR A 59 -5.76 12.51 -9.67
N ASP A 60 -5.91 13.84 -9.58
CA ASP A 60 -6.41 14.53 -8.39
C ASP A 60 -7.71 13.99 -7.81
N ARG A 61 -8.68 13.64 -8.66
CA ARG A 61 -9.95 13.08 -8.19
C ARG A 61 -9.75 11.83 -7.35
N TYR A 62 -8.82 10.97 -7.77
CA TYR A 62 -8.49 9.73 -7.06
C TYR A 62 -7.74 10.03 -5.75
N THR A 63 -6.74 10.89 -5.81
CA THR A 63 -5.96 11.31 -4.64
C THR A 63 -6.86 11.94 -3.57
N GLN A 64 -7.75 12.84 -3.97
CA GLN A 64 -8.72 13.47 -3.07
C GLN A 64 -9.70 12.45 -2.48
N TRP A 65 -10.26 11.55 -3.30
CA TRP A 65 -11.13 10.49 -2.79
C TRP A 65 -10.41 9.61 -1.76
N ALA A 66 -9.25 9.05 -2.12
CA ALA A 66 -8.50 8.13 -1.27
C ALA A 66 -8.04 8.78 0.05
N ASN A 67 -7.61 10.05 0.01
CA ASN A 67 -7.16 10.77 1.19
C ASN A 67 -8.30 11.21 2.12
N ASN A 68 -9.54 11.31 1.64
CA ASN A 68 -10.66 11.81 2.44
C ASN A 68 -11.58 10.71 3.01
N LEU A 69 -11.33 9.43 2.71
CA LEU A 69 -12.08 8.33 3.35
C LEU A 69 -11.84 8.30 4.86
N ASN A 70 -12.85 8.10 5.69
CA ASN A 70 -12.64 7.74 7.09
C ASN A 70 -12.25 6.25 7.25
N GLN A 71 -11.91 5.81 8.47
CA GLN A 71 -11.44 4.43 8.71
C GLN A 71 -12.48 3.37 8.33
N GLU A 72 -13.77 3.59 8.63
CA GLU A 72 -14.85 2.66 8.27
C GLU A 72 -15.05 2.60 6.75
N GLN A 73 -14.92 3.75 6.10
CA GLN A 73 -15.01 3.88 4.64
C GLN A 73 -13.90 3.13 3.91
N LEU A 74 -12.76 2.83 4.54
CA LEU A 74 -11.73 2.00 3.92
C LEU A 74 -12.26 0.60 3.53
N TYR A 75 -13.22 0.07 4.29
CA TYR A 75 -13.80 -1.25 4.07
C TYR A 75 -15.03 -1.24 3.16
N THR A 76 -15.82 -0.15 3.20
CA THR A 76 -17.04 -0.07 2.39
C THR A 76 -16.78 0.47 0.99
N GLN A 77 -15.79 1.35 0.83
CA GLN A 77 -15.50 2.03 -0.44
C GLN A 77 -14.58 1.22 -1.35
N ILE A 78 -13.99 0.12 -0.87
CA ILE A 78 -13.14 -0.76 -1.70
C ILE A 78 -13.89 -1.39 -2.88
N TYR A 79 -15.20 -1.63 -2.73
CA TYR A 79 -16.03 -2.26 -3.76
C TYR A 79 -16.52 -1.28 -4.82
N LEU A 80 -16.20 0.01 -4.69
CA LEU A 80 -16.46 1.00 -5.73
C LEU A 80 -15.34 0.98 -6.77
N ALA A 81 -15.58 1.61 -7.93
CA ALA A 81 -14.73 1.57 -9.12
C ALA A 81 -13.31 2.16 -8.97
N HIS A 82 -12.85 2.42 -7.73
CA HIS A 82 -11.62 3.14 -7.41
C HIS A 82 -10.73 2.42 -6.39
N GLY A 83 -11.01 1.18 -5.97
CA GLY A 83 -10.10 0.44 -5.07
C GLY A 83 -8.67 0.35 -5.64
N PRO A 84 -7.61 0.32 -4.79
CA PRO A 84 -7.63 0.16 -3.34
C PRO A 84 -7.85 1.47 -2.55
N THR A 85 -8.41 1.36 -1.36
CA THR A 85 -8.64 2.48 -0.41
C THR A 85 -7.38 2.86 0.38
N VAL A 86 -6.40 1.95 0.42
CA VAL A 86 -5.06 2.15 0.95
C VAL A 86 -4.05 1.74 -0.13
N ILE A 87 -3.30 2.71 -0.66
CA ILE A 87 -2.49 2.49 -1.86
C ILE A 87 -1.10 1.94 -1.55
N MET A 88 -0.58 1.10 -2.44
CA MET A 88 0.87 0.91 -2.54
C MET A 88 1.49 2.21 -3.13
N PRO A 89 2.68 2.65 -2.69
CA PRO A 89 3.56 2.02 -1.71
C PRO A 89 3.40 2.50 -0.27
N THR A 90 2.26 3.05 0.14
CA THR A 90 2.08 3.52 1.53
C THR A 90 2.08 2.39 2.58
N TRP A 91 2.10 1.12 2.16
CA TRP A 91 1.89 -0.02 3.03
C TRP A 91 2.97 -0.25 4.08
N PHE A 92 2.50 -0.57 5.28
CA PHE A 92 3.27 -1.03 6.43
C PHE A 92 2.51 -2.19 7.09
N CYS A 93 3.13 -3.35 7.28
CA CYS A 93 2.47 -4.53 7.84
C CYS A 93 3.44 -5.47 8.56
N SER A 94 2.89 -6.42 9.34
CA SER A 94 3.67 -7.48 9.97
C SER A 94 4.23 -8.45 8.93
N ARG A 95 5.52 -8.83 9.09
CA ARG A 95 6.15 -9.86 8.25
C ARG A 95 5.43 -11.19 8.41
N SER A 96 5.07 -11.58 9.63
CA SER A 96 4.41 -12.87 9.91
C SER A 96 3.12 -13.02 9.10
N TRP A 97 2.35 -11.93 9.00
CA TRP A 97 1.12 -11.88 8.22
C TRP A 97 1.37 -11.91 6.71
N PHE A 98 2.35 -11.13 6.23
CA PHE A 98 2.75 -11.14 4.83
C PHE A 98 3.18 -12.54 4.37
N ASP A 99 4.02 -13.21 5.16
CA ASP A 99 4.50 -14.56 4.89
C ASP A 99 3.37 -15.60 4.97
N ARG A 100 2.45 -15.47 5.95
CA ARG A 100 1.24 -16.30 6.05
C ARG A 100 0.36 -16.20 4.81
N LEU A 101 0.28 -15.02 4.21
CA LEU A 101 -0.44 -14.80 2.95
C LEU A 101 0.37 -15.21 1.71
N GLY A 102 1.61 -15.68 1.86
CA GLY A 102 2.44 -16.18 0.75
C GLY A 102 3.04 -15.10 -0.14
N GLY A 103 3.08 -13.84 0.32
CA GLY A 103 3.64 -12.71 -0.42
C GLY A 103 2.90 -12.33 -1.71
N PHE A 104 3.56 -11.56 -2.57
CA PHE A 104 2.97 -11.12 -3.84
C PHE A 104 3.00 -12.24 -4.87
N ASP A 105 1.97 -12.32 -5.71
CA ASP A 105 1.96 -13.25 -6.84
C ASP A 105 3.06 -12.88 -7.87
N GLU A 106 3.69 -13.91 -8.45
CA GLU A 106 4.78 -13.78 -9.43
C GLU A 106 4.35 -14.28 -10.84
N ILE A 107 3.05 -14.50 -11.07
CA ILE A 107 2.53 -15.40 -12.12
C ILE A 107 2.53 -14.79 -13.55
N ALA A 108 2.52 -13.46 -13.75
CA ALA A 108 2.69 -12.86 -15.09
C ALA A 108 3.07 -11.37 -15.08
N LYS A 109 3.73 -10.90 -16.15
CA LYS A 109 3.91 -9.46 -16.45
C LYS A 109 2.54 -8.83 -16.72
N GLY A 110 2.30 -7.63 -16.18
CA GLY A 110 1.06 -6.86 -16.37
C GLY A 110 -0.06 -7.18 -15.38
N HIS A 111 0.13 -8.13 -14.46
CA HIS A 111 -0.79 -8.33 -13.35
C HIS A 111 -0.60 -7.26 -12.27
N CYS A 112 -1.69 -6.75 -11.70
CA CYS A 112 -1.66 -5.86 -10.55
C CYS A 112 -1.46 -6.68 -9.26
N GLU A 113 -0.23 -7.12 -8.99
CA GLU A 113 0.08 -8.00 -7.86
C GLU A 113 -0.29 -7.39 -6.51
N ASP A 114 -0.18 -6.06 -6.40
CA ASP A 114 -0.48 -5.32 -5.18
C ASP A 114 -1.98 -5.43 -4.90
N LEU A 115 -2.83 -5.22 -5.90
CA LEU A 115 -4.28 -5.35 -5.76
C LEU A 115 -4.70 -6.79 -5.43
N THR A 116 -4.05 -7.79 -6.05
CA THR A 116 -4.31 -9.19 -5.72
C THR A 116 -3.96 -9.51 -4.26
N PHE A 117 -2.80 -9.06 -3.78
CA PHE A 117 -2.43 -9.20 -2.37
C PHE A 117 -3.42 -8.47 -1.46
N PHE A 118 -3.85 -7.26 -1.82
CA PHE A 118 -4.81 -6.48 -1.05
C PHE A 118 -6.15 -7.21 -0.86
N PHE A 119 -6.69 -7.81 -1.93
CA PHE A 119 -7.91 -8.61 -1.82
C PHE A 119 -7.68 -9.91 -1.06
N LYS A 120 -6.53 -10.56 -1.22
CA LYS A 120 -6.18 -11.75 -0.45
C LYS A 120 -6.10 -11.44 1.05
N HIS A 121 -5.51 -10.31 1.42
CA HIS A 121 -5.46 -9.80 2.78
C HIS A 121 -6.87 -9.66 3.37
N LEU A 122 -7.79 -8.98 2.68
CA LEU A 122 -9.15 -8.77 3.16
C LEU A 122 -9.97 -10.06 3.25
N ARG A 123 -9.86 -10.94 2.24
CA ARG A 123 -10.55 -12.24 2.24
C ARG A 123 -10.12 -13.16 3.39
N ASN A 124 -8.91 -12.95 3.91
CA ASN A 124 -8.37 -13.71 5.05
C ASN A 124 -8.62 -13.02 6.41
N GLY A 125 -9.49 -12.01 6.47
CA GLY A 125 -9.85 -11.30 7.69
C GLY A 125 -8.86 -10.21 8.10
N GLY A 126 -7.99 -9.78 7.19
CA GLY A 126 -7.07 -8.67 7.41
C GLY A 126 -7.80 -7.35 7.65
N ARG A 127 -7.23 -6.51 8.51
CA ARG A 127 -7.75 -5.19 8.86
C ARG A 127 -6.96 -4.08 8.18
N LEU A 128 -7.64 -3.01 7.82
CA LEU A 128 -7.06 -1.78 7.28
C LEU A 128 -7.01 -0.69 8.35
N HIS A 129 -5.95 0.10 8.30
CA HIS A 129 -5.86 1.38 9.01
C HIS A 129 -5.10 2.38 8.14
N ARG A 130 -5.58 3.63 8.05
CA ARG A 130 -4.83 4.71 7.41
C ARG A 130 -4.37 5.74 8.44
N VAL A 131 -3.08 6.03 8.48
CA VAL A 131 -2.58 7.18 9.25
C VAL A 131 -3.06 8.46 8.56
N ASP A 132 -3.74 9.34 9.30
CA ASP A 132 -4.29 10.58 8.76
C ASP A 132 -3.25 11.71 8.63
N LYS A 133 -2.11 11.39 8.01
CA LYS A 133 -0.98 12.30 7.74
C LYS A 133 -0.44 12.05 6.33
N MET A 134 0.05 13.10 5.67
CA MET A 134 0.81 12.98 4.42
C MET A 134 2.19 12.40 4.74
N LEU A 135 2.41 11.14 4.38
CA LEU A 135 3.66 10.43 4.70
C LEU A 135 4.42 9.93 3.46
N LEU A 136 3.88 10.16 2.27
CA LEU A 136 4.47 9.74 1.01
C LEU A 136 4.19 10.77 -0.09
N TYR A 137 5.22 11.08 -0.88
CA TYR A 137 5.07 11.74 -2.17
C TYR A 137 5.21 10.69 -3.28
N TYR A 138 4.10 10.45 -3.97
CA TYR A 138 3.96 9.50 -5.05
C TYR A 138 4.35 10.16 -6.38
N ARG A 139 5.40 9.67 -7.05
CA ARG A 139 5.82 10.22 -8.34
C ARG A 139 4.96 9.63 -9.46
N TYR A 140 4.36 10.53 -10.23
CA TYR A 140 3.61 10.20 -11.42
C TYR A 140 4.41 10.62 -12.65
N HIS A 141 4.64 9.68 -13.58
CA HIS A 141 5.32 9.97 -14.83
C HIS A 141 4.71 9.16 -16.00
N PRO A 142 4.79 9.66 -17.25
CA PRO A 142 4.19 9.00 -18.41
C PRO A 142 4.74 7.59 -18.71
N GLU A 143 5.97 7.33 -18.30
CA GLU A 143 6.64 6.03 -18.48
C GLU A 143 6.32 5.03 -17.34
N ALA A 144 5.37 5.35 -16.45
CA ALA A 144 4.99 4.45 -15.37
C ALA A 144 4.51 3.11 -15.95
N ALA A 145 4.91 2.00 -15.31
CA ALA A 145 4.64 0.65 -15.80
C ALA A 145 3.14 0.40 -16.06
N THR A 146 2.25 1.07 -15.32
CA THR A 146 0.81 1.07 -15.51
C THR A 146 0.38 1.43 -16.94
N PHE A 147 1.08 2.33 -17.62
CA PHE A 147 0.76 2.73 -19.01
C PHE A 147 1.35 1.80 -20.08
N SER A 148 2.22 0.87 -19.68
CA SER A 148 2.88 -0.09 -20.58
C SER A 148 2.14 -1.42 -20.71
N VAL A 149 1.08 -1.63 -19.92
CA VAL A 149 0.21 -2.81 -20.03
C VAL A 149 -0.80 -2.54 -21.16
N HIS A 150 -0.54 -3.13 -22.32
CA HIS A 150 -1.52 -3.18 -23.41
C HIS A 150 -2.51 -4.33 -23.14
N GLU A 151 -3.80 -4.07 -23.37
CA GLU A 151 -4.87 -5.09 -23.31
C GLU A 151 -4.65 -6.25 -24.29
#